data_AF-A0A1K2II21-F1
#
_entry.id   AF-A0A1K2II21-F1
#
_cell.length_a   1.000
_cell.length_b   1.000
_cell.length_c   1.000
_cell.angle_alpha   90.00
_cell.angle_beta   90.00
_cell.angle_gamma   90.00
#
_symmetry.space_group_name_H-M   'P 1'
#
loop_
_entity.id
_entity.type
_entity.pdbx_description
1 polymer ?
#
loop_
_entity_poly.entity_id
_entity_poly.type
_entity_poly.pdbx_seq_one_letter_code
_entity_poly.pdbx_strand_id
1 'polypeptide(L)'
;MIKYFLYIAVLSFIMISCAKNKNYQTTIDSDIKAIKSIDDKKSYLSKIYEDGQGIDTKIKELEKSFFKNRKEITILRKKKDSLIFINRYRIKSYLNKFKYPKETDFDDNEKLAIFYGVYSDIEKKEQLKYLDLFKELYQDSVIPKYNYLSYLTKIYYLEHATFFPLNKRHSINEMIKDISPEIEKLKDN
;
A
#
# COMPACT_ATOMS: atom_id res chain seq x y z
N MET A 1 17.41 -15.13 -43.21
CA MET A 1 16.84 -16.12 -42.26
C MET A 1 17.06 -15.74 -40.79
N ILE A 2 18.23 -15.21 -40.40
CA ILE A 2 18.55 -14.83 -39.00
C ILE A 2 17.66 -13.71 -38.42
N LYS A 3 17.23 -12.74 -39.24
CA LYS A 3 16.38 -11.62 -38.76
C LYS A 3 15.02 -12.08 -38.22
N TYR A 4 14.37 -13.07 -38.83
CA TYR A 4 13.06 -13.57 -38.39
C TYR A 4 13.13 -14.32 -37.05
N PHE A 5 14.24 -15.01 -36.79
CA PHE A 5 14.45 -15.74 -35.53
C PHE A 5 14.57 -14.80 -34.33
N LEU A 6 15.21 -13.63 -34.53
CA LEU A 6 15.34 -12.60 -33.50
C LEU A 6 13.98 -11.98 -33.14
N TYR A 7 13.12 -11.72 -34.14
CA TYR A 7 11.77 -11.19 -33.91
C TYR A 7 10.88 -12.20 -33.17
N ILE A 8 10.94 -13.49 -33.49
CA ILE A 8 10.18 -14.52 -32.79
C ILE A 8 10.64 -14.67 -31.34
N ALA A 9 11.94 -14.60 -31.08
CA ALA A 9 12.50 -14.65 -29.72
C ALA A 9 12.09 -13.44 -28.86
N VAL A 10 12.05 -12.23 -29.44
CA VAL A 10 11.58 -11.02 -28.73
C VAL A 10 10.07 -11.09 -28.47
N LEU A 11 9.27 -11.55 -29.44
CA LEU A 11 7.81 -11.67 -29.29
C LEU A 11 7.42 -12.73 -28.24
N SER A 12 8.15 -13.84 -28.16
CA SER A 12 7.94 -14.88 -27.15
C SER A 12 8.37 -14.43 -25.75
N PHE A 13 9.42 -13.60 -25.62
CA PHE A 13 9.78 -12.97 -24.34
C PHE A 13 8.70 -12.01 -23.81
N ILE A 14 8.04 -11.26 -24.70
CA ILE A 14 6.93 -10.38 -24.34
C ILE A 14 5.72 -11.18 -23.85
N MET A 15 5.41 -12.32 -24.48
CA MET A 15 4.29 -13.20 -24.10
C MET A 15 4.51 -13.87 -22.72
N ILE A 16 5.74 -14.30 -22.40
CA ILE A 16 6.06 -14.92 -21.10
C ILE A 16 5.96 -13.90 -19.95
N SER A 17 6.31 -12.64 -20.20
CA SER A 17 6.17 -11.57 -19.19
C SER A 17 4.70 -11.30 -18.84
N CYS A 18 3.79 -11.44 -19.82
CA CYS A 18 2.35 -11.25 -19.62
C CYS A 18 1.70 -12.38 -18.78
N ALA A 19 2.23 -13.61 -18.84
CA ALA A 19 1.71 -14.75 -18.08
C ALA A 19 1.98 -14.65 -16.56
N LYS A 20 3.11 -14.06 -16.16
CA LYS A 20 3.47 -13.90 -14.72
C LYS A 20 2.48 -13.00 -13.97
N ASN A 21 1.89 -12.01 -14.62
CA ASN A 21 0.96 -11.07 -13.98
C ASN A 21 -0.45 -11.64 -13.78
N LYS A 22 -0.87 -12.69 -14.52
CA LYS A 22 -2.21 -13.30 -14.31
C LYS A 22 -2.25 -14.29 -13.14
N ASN A 23 -1.11 -14.87 -12.77
CA ASN A 23 -1.07 -15.94 -11.77
C ASN A 23 -1.46 -15.46 -10.36
N TYR A 24 -0.99 -14.27 -9.95
CA TYR A 24 -1.29 -13.78 -8.60
C TYR A 24 -2.77 -13.40 -8.40
N GLN A 25 -3.47 -12.95 -9.44
CA GLN A 25 -4.89 -12.57 -9.34
C GLN A 25 -5.76 -13.78 -9.03
N THR A 26 -5.58 -14.87 -9.78
CA THR A 26 -6.28 -16.14 -9.55
C THR A 26 -6.02 -16.67 -8.14
N THR A 27 -4.77 -16.60 -7.66
CA THR A 27 -4.43 -17.00 -6.29
C THR A 27 -5.15 -16.14 -5.27
N ILE A 28 -5.14 -14.81 -5.43
CA ILE A 28 -5.81 -13.91 -4.48
C ILE A 28 -7.33 -14.11 -4.50
N ASP A 29 -7.94 -14.33 -5.65
CA ASP A 29 -9.37 -14.63 -5.76
C ASP A 29 -9.72 -15.92 -5.01
N SER A 30 -8.85 -16.92 -5.11
CA SER A 30 -8.98 -18.17 -4.34
C SER A 30 -8.84 -17.91 -2.84
N ASP A 31 -7.81 -17.16 -2.42
CA ASP A 31 -7.60 -16.79 -1.00
C ASP A 31 -8.83 -16.07 -0.44
N ILE A 32 -9.40 -15.10 -1.17
CA ILE A 32 -10.59 -14.34 -0.76
C ILE A 32 -11.84 -15.23 -0.67
N LYS A 33 -11.99 -16.21 -1.57
CA LYS A 33 -13.09 -17.19 -1.52
C LYS A 33 -12.96 -18.14 -0.33
N ALA A 34 -11.74 -18.46 0.08
CA ALA A 34 -11.47 -19.36 1.19
C ALA A 34 -11.75 -18.74 2.58
N ILE A 35 -11.77 -17.40 2.71
CA ILE A 35 -12.11 -16.70 3.95
C ILE A 35 -13.55 -17.01 4.36
N LYS A 36 -13.72 -17.72 5.49
CA LYS A 36 -15.01 -18.12 6.06
C LYS A 36 -15.23 -17.65 7.49
N SER A 37 -14.15 -17.31 8.20
CA SER A 37 -14.17 -16.91 9.61
C SER A 37 -13.50 -15.56 9.85
N ILE A 38 -13.64 -15.04 11.07
CA ILE A 38 -12.91 -13.84 11.52
C ILE A 38 -11.39 -14.12 11.52
N ASP A 39 -10.96 -15.29 11.98
CA ASP A 39 -9.53 -15.65 12.02
C ASP A 39 -8.92 -15.71 10.61
N ASP A 40 -9.69 -16.16 9.61
CA ASP A 40 -9.25 -16.11 8.21
C ASP A 40 -9.05 -14.65 7.75
N LYS A 41 -9.95 -13.74 8.14
CA LYS A 41 -9.82 -12.31 7.83
C LYS A 41 -8.58 -11.72 8.49
N LYS A 42 -8.33 -12.05 9.76
CA LYS A 42 -7.13 -11.60 10.50
C LYS A 42 -5.86 -12.08 9.79
N SER A 43 -5.76 -13.37 9.52
CA SER A 43 -4.63 -13.97 8.80
C SER A 43 -4.38 -13.28 7.44
N TYR A 44 -5.45 -13.02 6.69
CA TYR A 44 -5.36 -12.30 5.42
C TYR A 44 -4.86 -10.86 5.58
N LEU A 45 -5.36 -10.12 6.57
CA LEU A 45 -4.95 -8.74 6.87
C LEU A 45 -3.50 -8.68 7.37
N SER A 46 -3.10 -9.60 8.26
CA SER A 46 -1.73 -9.70 8.76
C SER A 46 -0.72 -9.90 7.62
N LYS A 47 -1.07 -10.68 6.60
CA LYS A 47 -0.24 -10.80 5.39
C LYS A 47 -0.06 -9.47 4.66
N ILE A 48 -1.12 -8.68 4.52
CA ILE A 48 -1.03 -7.34 3.91
C ILE A 48 -0.17 -6.42 4.76
N TYR A 49 -0.35 -6.44 6.08
CA TYR A 49 0.42 -5.65 7.04
C TYR A 49 1.90 -5.99 7.00
N GLU A 50 2.26 -7.27 7.03
CA GLU A 50 3.64 -7.74 6.95
C GLU A 50 4.32 -7.31 5.65
N ASP A 51 3.61 -7.44 4.52
CA ASP A 51 4.10 -7.05 3.20
C ASP A 51 4.25 -5.51 3.06
N GLY A 52 3.51 -4.73 3.83
CA GLY A 52 3.62 -3.27 3.90
C GLY A 52 4.59 -2.79 4.99
N GLN A 53 4.11 -2.77 6.23
CA GLN A 53 4.83 -2.21 7.39
C GLN A 53 5.85 -3.18 7.97
N GLY A 54 5.61 -4.49 7.93
CA GLY A 54 6.54 -5.49 8.49
C GLY A 54 7.91 -5.47 7.83
N ILE A 55 7.96 -5.30 6.50
CA ILE A 55 9.23 -5.14 5.76
C ILE A 55 9.94 -3.83 6.15
N ASP A 56 9.22 -2.73 6.31
CA ASP A 56 9.79 -1.44 6.72
C ASP A 56 10.42 -1.49 8.12
N THR A 57 9.77 -2.18 9.05
CA THR A 57 10.32 -2.41 10.40
C THR A 57 11.64 -3.16 10.32
N LYS A 58 11.71 -4.25 9.56
CA LYS A 58 12.95 -5.03 9.37
C LYS A 58 14.06 -4.21 8.72
N ILE A 59 13.74 -3.39 7.72
CA ILE A 59 14.72 -2.48 7.10
C ILE A 59 15.28 -1.50 8.14
N LYS A 60 14.41 -0.85 8.94
CA LYS A 60 14.82 0.11 9.97
C LYS A 60 15.69 -0.55 11.04
N GLU A 61 15.40 -1.78 11.43
CA GLU A 61 16.21 -2.55 12.38
C GLU A 61 17.61 -2.83 11.83
N LEU A 62 17.70 -3.27 10.57
CA LEU A 62 18.99 -3.49 9.88
C LEU A 62 19.78 -2.20 9.65
N GLU A 63 19.11 -1.06 9.47
CA GLU A 63 19.76 0.25 9.31
C GLU A 63 20.34 0.78 10.63
N LYS A 64 19.73 0.39 11.76
CA LYS A 64 20.20 0.72 13.11
C LYS A 64 21.31 -0.20 13.61
N SER A 65 21.48 -1.38 13.01
CA SER A 65 22.50 -2.33 13.44
C SER A 65 23.92 -1.81 13.18
N PHE A 66 24.87 -2.20 14.05
CA PHE A 66 26.28 -1.79 13.96
C PHE A 66 26.92 -2.23 12.63
N PHE A 67 26.52 -3.42 12.15
CA PHE A 67 26.92 -3.95 10.85
C PHE A 67 25.77 -3.80 9.85
N LYS A 68 25.73 -2.66 9.14
CA LYS A 68 24.72 -2.39 8.11
C LYS A 68 24.77 -3.47 7.02
N ASN A 69 23.83 -4.42 7.07
CA ASN A 69 23.69 -5.46 6.06
C ASN A 69 23.01 -4.90 4.79
N ARG A 70 23.77 -4.13 4.00
CA ARG A 70 23.26 -3.45 2.80
C ARG A 70 22.64 -4.41 1.78
N LYS A 71 23.15 -5.64 1.69
CA LYS A 71 22.64 -6.67 0.78
C LYS A 71 21.22 -7.08 1.17
N GLU A 72 21.00 -7.37 2.45
CA GLU A 72 19.69 -7.75 2.97
C GLU A 72 18.68 -6.60 2.87
N ILE A 73 19.07 -5.37 3.21
CA ILE A 73 18.23 -4.18 3.03
C ILE A 73 17.79 -4.04 1.57
N THR A 74 18.71 -4.25 0.62
CA THR A 74 18.38 -4.17 -0.82
C THR A 74 17.39 -5.26 -1.25
N ILE A 75 17.53 -6.48 -0.73
CA ILE A 75 16.59 -7.58 -0.99
C ILE A 75 15.20 -7.24 -0.44
N LEU A 76 15.13 -6.72 0.79
CA LEU A 76 13.88 -6.34 1.42
C LEU A 76 13.17 -5.20 0.67
N ARG A 77 13.91 -4.18 0.22
CA ARG A 77 13.34 -3.09 -0.60
C ARG A 77 12.76 -3.62 -1.92
N LYS A 78 13.52 -4.46 -2.65
CA LYS A 78 13.02 -5.09 -3.88
C LYS A 78 11.78 -5.95 -3.64
N LYS A 79 11.75 -6.68 -2.52
CA LYS A 79 10.58 -7.47 -2.11
C LYS A 79 9.38 -6.57 -1.88
N LYS A 80 9.53 -5.47 -1.13
CA LYS A 80 8.48 -4.48 -0.90
C LYS A 80 7.93 -3.94 -2.22
N ASP A 81 8.82 -3.49 -3.12
CA ASP A 81 8.42 -2.94 -4.42
C ASP A 81 7.60 -3.94 -5.24
N SER A 82 7.98 -5.22 -5.24
CA SER A 82 7.23 -6.28 -5.93
C SER A 82 5.85 -6.55 -5.33
N LEU A 83 5.68 -6.29 -4.03
CA LEU A 83 4.46 -6.61 -3.29
C LEU A 83 3.44 -5.48 -3.37
N ILE A 84 3.82 -4.27 -3.78
CA ILE A 84 2.89 -3.13 -3.94
C ILE A 84 1.70 -3.54 -4.83
N PHE A 85 1.97 -4.06 -6.03
CA PHE A 85 0.90 -4.46 -6.96
C PHE A 85 0.04 -5.61 -6.44
N ILE A 86 0.65 -6.56 -5.72
CA ILE A 86 -0.05 -7.68 -5.11
C ILE A 86 -0.99 -7.17 -4.01
N ASN A 87 -0.51 -6.28 -3.15
CA ASN A 87 -1.29 -5.68 -2.08
C ASN A 87 -2.42 -4.79 -2.60
N ARG A 88 -2.23 -4.05 -3.71
CA ARG A 88 -3.35 -3.35 -4.38
C ARG A 88 -4.52 -4.29 -4.66
N TYR A 89 -4.22 -5.45 -5.25
CA TYR A 89 -5.26 -6.42 -5.61
C TYR A 89 -5.88 -7.10 -4.38
N ARG A 90 -5.06 -7.42 -3.38
CA ARG A 90 -5.57 -7.97 -2.10
C ARG A 90 -6.52 -7.02 -1.39
N ILE A 91 -6.11 -5.76 -1.24
CA ILE A 91 -6.91 -4.72 -0.59
C ILE A 91 -8.23 -4.52 -1.32
N LYS A 92 -8.19 -4.34 -2.65
CA LYS A 92 -9.39 -4.18 -3.47
C LYS A 92 -10.33 -5.36 -3.30
N SER A 93 -9.82 -6.58 -3.41
CA SER A 93 -10.63 -7.80 -3.33
C SER A 93 -11.23 -8.02 -1.94
N TYR A 94 -10.47 -7.69 -0.89
CA TYR A 94 -10.94 -7.76 0.49
C TYR A 94 -12.06 -6.74 0.75
N LEU A 95 -11.84 -5.47 0.42
CA LEU A 95 -12.82 -4.40 0.65
C LEU A 95 -14.11 -4.61 -0.12
N ASN A 96 -14.03 -5.17 -1.34
CA ASN A 96 -15.20 -5.54 -2.13
C ASN A 96 -16.09 -6.60 -1.46
N LYS A 97 -15.52 -7.46 -0.60
CA LYS A 97 -16.24 -8.59 0.01
C LYS A 97 -16.62 -8.36 1.47
N PHE A 98 -15.77 -7.72 2.28
CA PHE A 98 -15.91 -7.71 3.74
C PHE A 98 -16.02 -6.33 4.39
N LYS A 99 -15.77 -5.23 3.65
CA LYS A 99 -15.54 -3.87 4.18
C LYS A 99 -14.25 -3.74 4.99
N TYR A 100 -13.96 -2.51 5.45
CA TYR A 100 -12.77 -2.21 6.25
C TYR A 100 -12.89 -2.84 7.67
N PRO A 101 -11.81 -3.42 8.22
CA PRO A 101 -11.84 -4.04 9.55
C PRO A 101 -11.91 -2.98 10.66
N LYS A 102 -13.11 -2.51 11.02
CA LYS A 102 -13.33 -1.55 12.12
C LYS A 102 -13.68 -2.21 13.46
N GLU A 103 -14.06 -3.48 13.45
CA GLU A 103 -14.63 -4.19 14.61
C GLU A 103 -13.61 -4.43 15.74
N THR A 104 -14.10 -4.66 16.96
CA THR A 104 -13.29 -4.95 18.16
C THR A 104 -12.49 -6.25 18.04
N ASP A 105 -12.90 -7.13 17.13
CA ASP A 105 -12.25 -8.42 16.93
C ASP A 105 -10.88 -8.30 16.25
N PHE A 106 -10.55 -7.15 15.65
CA PHE A 106 -9.27 -6.91 14.98
C PHE A 106 -8.29 -6.13 15.88
N ASP A 107 -7.03 -6.55 15.88
CA ASP A 107 -5.94 -5.83 16.52
C ASP A 107 -5.51 -4.58 15.70
N ASP A 108 -4.57 -3.81 16.23
CA ASP A 108 -4.10 -2.58 15.59
C ASP A 108 -3.38 -2.84 14.25
N ASN A 109 -2.67 -3.96 14.11
CA ASN A 109 -1.98 -4.30 12.87
C ASN A 109 -2.99 -4.64 11.78
N GLU A 110 -4.01 -5.41 12.12
CA GLU A 110 -5.09 -5.84 11.23
C GLU A 110 -5.96 -4.64 10.83
N LYS A 111 -6.28 -3.76 11.79
CA LYS A 111 -6.98 -2.49 11.55
C LYS A 111 -6.21 -1.54 10.65
N LEU A 112 -4.88 -1.55 10.71
CA LEU A 112 -4.04 -0.67 9.89
C LEU A 112 -3.45 -1.35 8.64
N ALA A 113 -3.72 -2.64 8.42
CA ALA A 113 -3.16 -3.42 7.32
C ALA A 113 -3.48 -2.78 5.96
N ILE A 114 -4.74 -2.42 5.74
CA ILE A 114 -5.20 -1.78 4.51
C ILE A 114 -4.57 -0.40 4.37
N PHE A 115 -4.50 0.39 5.45
CA PHE A 115 -3.83 1.69 5.45
C PHE A 115 -2.38 1.56 4.99
N TYR A 116 -1.58 0.67 5.59
CA TYR A 116 -0.16 0.53 5.23
C TYR A 116 0.04 -0.08 3.84
N GLY A 117 -0.83 -0.99 3.41
CA GLY A 117 -0.82 -1.51 2.05
C GLY A 117 -1.03 -0.40 1.02
N VAL A 118 -2.05 0.45 1.20
CA VAL A 118 -2.29 1.62 0.34
C VAL A 118 -1.16 2.64 0.49
N TYR A 119 -0.74 2.98 1.71
CA TYR A 119 0.32 3.96 1.96
C TYR A 119 1.67 3.52 1.40
N SER A 120 1.91 2.23 1.12
CA SER A 120 3.12 1.77 0.44
C SER A 120 3.14 2.10 -1.06
N ASP A 121 1.98 2.37 -1.65
CA ASP A 121 1.81 2.57 -3.08
C ASP A 121 2.45 3.86 -3.59
N ILE A 122 3.10 3.83 -4.74
CA ILE A 122 3.77 4.98 -5.35
C ILE A 122 2.92 5.72 -6.39
N GLU A 123 1.75 5.18 -6.75
CA GLU A 123 0.88 5.80 -7.76
C GLU A 123 -0.16 6.71 -7.11
N LYS A 124 -0.12 8.02 -7.43
CA LYS A 124 -1.09 9.03 -6.93
C LYS A 124 -2.54 8.57 -7.10
N LYS A 125 -2.90 8.09 -8.30
CA LYS A 125 -4.25 7.63 -8.61
C LYS A 125 -4.71 6.48 -7.71
N GLU A 126 -3.80 5.61 -7.27
CA GLU A 126 -4.14 4.50 -6.38
C GLU A 126 -4.34 5.01 -4.95
N GLN A 127 -3.54 6.01 -4.51
CA GLN A 127 -3.79 6.69 -3.24
C GLN A 127 -5.16 7.36 -3.23
N LEU A 128 -5.49 8.17 -4.24
CA LEU A 128 -6.71 8.98 -4.31
C LEU A 128 -8.00 8.15 -4.26
N LYS A 129 -7.99 6.90 -4.76
CA LYS A 129 -9.15 5.98 -4.66
C LYS A 129 -9.62 5.73 -3.23
N TYR A 130 -8.72 5.83 -2.25
CA TYR A 130 -9.00 5.54 -0.85
C TYR A 130 -9.12 6.80 0.01
N LEU A 131 -9.07 8.00 -0.59
CA LEU A 131 -9.04 9.26 0.14
C LEU A 131 -10.28 9.44 1.03
N ASP A 132 -11.47 9.21 0.47
CA ASP A 132 -12.72 9.33 1.22
C ASP A 132 -12.82 8.28 2.33
N LEU A 133 -12.42 7.03 2.03
CA LEU A 133 -12.40 5.95 3.01
C LEU A 133 -11.47 6.28 4.19
N PHE A 134 -10.27 6.79 3.93
CA PHE A 134 -9.30 7.12 4.99
C PHE A 134 -9.68 8.39 5.75
N LYS A 135 -10.39 9.32 5.11
CA LYS A 135 -10.99 10.47 5.79
C LYS A 135 -12.04 10.04 6.80
N GLU A 136 -12.96 9.16 6.40
CA GLU A 136 -13.98 8.58 7.29
C GLU A 136 -13.32 7.82 8.46
N LEU A 137 -12.35 6.94 8.15
CA LEU A 137 -11.65 6.18 9.19
C LEU A 137 -10.82 7.03 10.16
N TYR A 138 -10.30 8.16 9.69
CA TYR A 138 -9.67 9.16 10.56
C TYR A 138 -10.70 9.82 11.49
N GLN A 139 -11.86 10.22 10.95
CA GLN A 139 -12.94 10.82 11.74
C GLN A 139 -13.48 9.85 12.80
N ASP A 140 -13.56 8.57 12.46
CA ASP A 140 -13.95 7.48 13.36
C ASP A 140 -12.84 7.07 14.35
N SER A 141 -11.67 7.73 14.33
CA SER A 141 -10.50 7.39 15.15
C SER A 141 -9.94 5.97 14.94
N VAL A 142 -10.27 5.32 13.83
CA VAL A 142 -9.70 4.01 13.43
C VAL A 142 -8.27 4.19 12.90
N ILE A 143 -8.03 5.26 12.14
CA ILE A 143 -6.69 5.64 11.70
C ILE A 143 -6.17 6.79 12.57
N PRO A 144 -4.98 6.66 13.19
CA PRO A 144 -4.38 7.74 13.97
C PRO A 144 -4.17 9.01 13.14
N LYS A 145 -4.36 10.17 13.76
CA LYS A 145 -4.17 11.49 13.12
C LYS A 145 -2.82 11.66 12.40
N TYR A 146 -1.74 11.11 12.96
CA TYR A 146 -0.40 11.16 12.33
C TYR A 146 -0.32 10.32 11.05
N ASN A 147 -0.99 9.16 11.01
CA ASN A 147 -1.06 8.30 9.84
C ASN A 147 -1.86 9.01 8.74
N TYR A 148 -2.99 9.61 9.08
CA TYR A 148 -3.79 10.36 8.12
C TYR A 148 -3.05 11.58 7.55
N LEU A 149 -2.37 12.37 8.40
CA LEU A 149 -1.51 13.47 7.93
C LEU A 149 -0.38 12.97 7.00
N SER A 150 0.25 11.85 7.35
CA SER A 150 1.31 11.24 6.51
C SER A 150 0.76 10.83 5.15
N TYR A 151 -0.46 10.30 5.11
CA TYR A 151 -1.14 9.94 3.88
C TYR A 151 -1.45 11.16 3.00
N LEU A 152 -2.00 12.24 3.56
CA LEU A 152 -2.25 13.48 2.82
C LEU A 152 -0.96 14.09 2.26
N THR A 153 0.09 14.19 3.10
CA THR A 153 1.40 14.73 2.67
C THR A 153 2.06 13.86 1.60
N LYS A 154 1.85 12.54 1.63
CA LYS A 154 2.29 11.64 0.57
C LYS A 154 1.57 11.91 -0.75
N ILE A 155 0.24 12.09 -0.75
CA ILE A 155 -0.49 12.44 -1.99
C ILE A 155 0.05 13.74 -2.58
N TYR A 156 0.24 14.76 -1.75
CA TYR A 156 0.82 16.03 -2.18
C TYR A 156 2.21 15.84 -2.80
N TYR A 157 3.07 15.04 -2.15
CA TYR A 157 4.40 14.74 -2.67
C TYR A 157 4.36 14.01 -4.03
N LEU A 158 3.42 13.08 -4.22
CA LEU A 158 3.28 12.38 -5.50
C LEU A 158 2.80 13.28 -6.64
N GLU A 159 2.08 14.35 -6.32
CA GLU A 159 1.66 15.36 -7.30
C GLU A 159 2.77 16.38 -7.60
N HIS A 160 3.38 16.93 -6.56
CA HIS A 160 4.24 18.11 -6.70
C HIS A 160 5.74 17.83 -6.58
N ALA A 161 6.14 16.57 -6.32
CA ALA A 161 7.52 16.16 -6.04
C ALA A 161 8.20 16.96 -4.90
N THR A 162 7.41 17.55 -4.01
CA THR A 162 7.87 18.33 -2.85
C THR A 162 6.94 18.12 -1.67
N PHE A 163 7.43 18.36 -0.46
CA PHE A 163 6.62 18.26 0.75
C PHE A 163 5.73 19.49 0.91
N PHE A 164 4.50 19.27 1.38
CA PHE A 164 3.63 20.38 1.75
C PHE A 164 4.26 21.16 2.92
N PRO A 165 4.32 22.50 2.86
CA PRO A 165 4.98 23.33 3.86
C PRO A 165 4.15 23.44 5.16
N LEU A 166 4.09 22.36 5.94
CA LEU A 166 3.35 22.32 7.20
C LEU A 166 3.97 23.26 8.25
N ASN A 167 3.11 24.03 8.93
CA ASN A 167 3.51 24.84 10.07
C ASN A 167 3.73 23.95 11.30
N LYS A 168 4.99 23.77 11.72
CA LYS A 168 5.35 22.93 12.89
C LYS A 168 4.77 23.41 14.23
N ARG A 169 4.25 24.64 14.30
CA ARG A 169 3.57 25.17 15.49
C ARG A 169 2.10 24.74 15.58
N HIS A 170 1.51 24.30 14.46
CA HIS A 170 0.14 23.81 14.43
C HIS A 170 0.05 22.42 15.10
N SER A 171 -1.08 22.15 15.74
CA SER A 171 -1.49 20.79 16.09
C SER A 171 -1.68 19.94 14.84
N ILE A 172 -1.64 18.61 14.98
CA ILE A 172 -1.84 17.71 13.84
C ILE A 172 -3.20 17.91 13.16
N ASN A 173 -4.25 18.24 13.92
CA ASN A 173 -5.56 18.51 13.34
C ASN A 173 -5.58 19.81 12.54
N GLU A 174 -4.85 20.84 12.98
CA GLU A 174 -4.65 22.06 12.19
C GLU A 174 -3.83 21.78 10.92
N MET A 175 -2.74 21.01 11.02
CA MET A 175 -1.96 20.57 9.86
C MET A 175 -2.80 19.79 8.83
N ILE A 176 -3.71 18.92 9.29
CA ILE A 176 -4.66 18.21 8.43
C ILE A 176 -5.61 19.22 7.76
N LYS A 177 -6.17 20.17 8.51
CA LYS A 177 -7.05 21.22 7.97
C LYS A 177 -6.34 22.08 6.92
N ASP A 178 -5.05 22.34 7.08
CA ASP A 178 -4.26 23.14 6.14
C ASP A 178 -4.05 22.41 4.80
N ILE A 179 -3.73 21.11 4.84
CA ILE A 179 -3.40 20.33 3.65
C ILE A 179 -4.63 19.74 2.94
N SER A 180 -5.71 19.42 3.67
CA SER A 180 -6.91 18.78 3.11
C SER A 180 -7.48 19.50 1.88
N PRO A 181 -7.66 20.84 1.86
CA PRO A 181 -8.19 21.54 0.69
C PRO A 181 -7.35 21.34 -0.57
N GLU A 182 -6.01 21.28 -0.44
CA GLU A 182 -5.13 21.04 -1.59
C GLU A 182 -5.26 19.61 -2.11
N ILE A 183 -5.44 18.63 -1.23
CA ILE A 183 -5.61 17.23 -1.63
C ILE A 183 -6.98 16.99 -2.30
N GLU A 184 -8.04 17.61 -1.81
CA GLU A 184 -9.38 17.45 -2.37
C GLU A 184 -9.45 17.98 -3.82
N LYS A 185 -8.74 19.07 -4.15
CA LYS A 185 -8.61 19.57 -5.52
C LYS A 185 -7.99 18.56 -6.49
N LEU A 186 -7.22 17.59 -6.00
CA LEU A 186 -6.59 16.57 -6.82
C LEU A 186 -7.52 15.41 -7.19
N LYS A 187 -8.73 15.33 -6.60
CA LYS A 187 -9.72 14.31 -6.96
C LYS A 187 -10.39 14.58 -8.30
N ASP A 188 -10.50 15.85 -8.67
CA ASP A 188 -11.24 16.31 -9.85
C ASP A 188 -10.36 16.46 -11.11
N ASN A 189 -9.05 16.19 -10.97
CA ASN A 189 -8.02 16.30 -12.03
C ASN A 189 -7.44 14.93 -12.40
#